data_AF-L7ML22-F1
#
_entry.id   AF-L7ML22-F1
#
_cell.length_a   1.000
_cell.length_b   1.000
_cell.length_c   1.000
_cell.angle_alpha   90.00
_cell.angle_beta   90.00
_cell.angle_gamma   90.00
#
_symmetry.space_group_name_H-M   'P 1'
#
loop_
_entity.id
_entity.type
_entity.pdbx_description
1 polymer ?
#
loop_
_entity_poly.entity_id
_entity_poly.type
_entity_poly.pdbx_seq_one_letter_code
_entity_poly.pdbx_strand_id
1 'polypeptide(L)'
;MTEKTLRSISTLFLACVPVAELRKLLDAVPSELLTQEFQETLIGRTILHPTAVAYPPRPAYIRNFLKFLINKLEEKNVEISDSLYVHFAEKLGGVNSDEDIPGFVTYTIDARTTVTLKEYTAFVIGGTTGLTTWQASKFLSEWCLENRHLLRGKRILELGCGVGLTGIVVCKTCRPLSYTFTDGHDAVLHSLEENLKWNGVTECHARVETLRWGEHESFEERCTADVILGADLVYDPEVVPAL
;
A
#
# COMPACT_ATOMS: atom_id res chain seq x y z
N MET A 1 -12.12 6.04 -24.32
CA MET A 1 -10.68 5.96 -23.99
C MET A 1 -10.40 6.64 -22.65
N THR A 2 -10.89 7.87 -22.47
CA THR A 2 -10.71 8.71 -21.27
C THR A 2 -11.10 8.04 -19.96
N GLU A 3 -12.27 7.40 -19.85
CA GLU A 3 -12.72 6.83 -18.56
C GLU A 3 -11.84 5.66 -18.06
N LYS A 4 -11.40 4.78 -18.98
CA LYS A 4 -10.48 3.69 -18.64
C LYS A 4 -9.13 4.24 -18.17
N THR A 5 -8.63 5.28 -18.83
CA THR A 5 -7.39 5.96 -18.46
C THR A 5 -7.53 6.64 -17.09
N LEU A 6 -8.61 7.39 -16.85
CA LEU A 6 -8.88 8.04 -15.56
C LEU A 6 -8.96 7.03 -14.41
N ARG A 7 -9.65 5.91 -14.61
CA ARG A 7 -9.70 4.82 -13.62
C ARG A 7 -8.31 4.22 -13.36
N SER A 8 -7.51 4.05 -14.40
CA SER A 8 -6.15 3.52 -14.28
C SER A 8 -5.25 4.49 -13.51
N ILE A 9 -5.29 5.79 -13.85
CA ILE A 9 -4.53 6.82 -13.13
C ILE A 9 -4.98 6.91 -11.68
N SER A 10 -6.29 6.91 -11.40
CA SER A 10 -6.84 6.90 -10.04
C SER A 10 -6.31 5.73 -9.22
N THR A 11 -6.37 4.52 -9.78
CA THR A 11 -5.88 3.29 -9.11
C THR A 11 -4.39 3.37 -8.81
N LEU A 12 -3.59 3.77 -9.80
CA LEU A 12 -2.14 3.87 -9.67
C LEU A 12 -1.72 5.02 -8.74
N PHE A 13 -2.45 6.14 -8.76
CA PHE A 13 -2.24 7.25 -7.86
C PHE A 13 -2.43 6.82 -6.40
N LEU A 14 -3.54 6.14 -6.11
CA LEU A 14 -3.86 5.62 -4.77
C LEU A 14 -2.85 4.55 -4.31
N ALA A 15 -2.30 3.77 -5.24
CA ALA A 15 -1.23 2.81 -4.99
C ALA A 15 0.16 3.48 -4.86
N CYS A 16 0.23 4.81 -4.89
CA CYS A 16 1.46 5.59 -4.75
C CYS A 16 2.60 5.14 -5.69
N VAL A 17 2.27 4.67 -6.90
CA VAL A 17 3.29 4.22 -7.86
C VAL A 17 4.18 5.40 -8.27
N PRO A 18 5.46 5.18 -8.62
CA PRO A 18 6.31 6.24 -9.12
C PRO A 18 5.62 7.09 -10.19
N VAL A 19 5.67 8.42 -10.05
CA VAL A 19 4.98 9.35 -10.97
C VAL A 19 5.40 9.14 -12.44
N ALA A 20 6.60 8.62 -12.67
CA ALA A 20 7.08 8.23 -13.99
C ALA A 20 6.24 7.12 -14.66
N GLU A 21 5.60 6.24 -13.90
CA GLU A 21 4.69 5.22 -14.42
C GLU A 21 3.36 5.81 -14.89
N LEU A 22 2.85 6.83 -14.18
CA LEU A 22 1.65 7.57 -14.57
C LEU A 22 1.85 8.33 -15.88
N ARG A 23 3.09 8.71 -16.20
CA ARG A 23 3.44 9.45 -17.42
C ARG A 23 2.95 8.76 -18.69
N LYS A 24 3.16 7.45 -18.78
CA LYS A 24 2.76 6.66 -19.96
C LYS A 24 1.26 6.75 -20.25
N LEU A 25 0.44 6.86 -19.19
CA LEU A 25 -1.02 6.96 -19.33
C LEU A 25 -1.46 8.35 -19.80
N LEU A 26 -0.83 9.42 -19.30
CA LEU A 26 -1.14 10.79 -19.73
C LEU A 26 -0.59 11.11 -21.12
N ASP A 27 0.55 10.55 -21.49
CA ASP A 27 1.13 10.71 -22.84
C ASP A 27 0.19 10.18 -23.92
N ALA A 28 -0.50 9.08 -23.63
CA ALA A 28 -1.48 8.45 -24.50
C ALA A 28 -2.79 9.24 -24.65
N VAL A 29 -3.01 10.29 -23.85
CA VAL A 29 -4.18 11.17 -23.99
C VAL A 29 -3.86 12.27 -25.03
N PRO A 30 -4.64 12.36 -26.12
CA PRO A 30 -4.54 13.46 -27.08
C PRO A 30 -4.73 14.81 -26.39
N SER A 31 -3.98 15.83 -26.82
CA SER A 31 -3.99 17.15 -26.19
C SER A 31 -5.38 17.80 -26.21
N GLU A 32 -6.19 17.52 -27.24
CA GLU A 32 -7.55 18.02 -27.40
C GLU A 32 -8.53 17.50 -26.33
N LEU A 33 -8.17 16.38 -25.67
CA LEU A 33 -8.99 15.77 -24.62
C LEU A 33 -8.54 16.19 -23.21
N LEU A 34 -7.45 16.96 -23.07
CA LEU A 34 -6.95 17.45 -21.79
C LEU A 34 -7.60 18.78 -21.38
N THR A 35 -8.90 18.92 -21.66
CA THR A 35 -9.68 20.12 -21.31
C THR A 35 -9.64 20.40 -19.80
N GLN A 36 -9.97 21.62 -19.39
CA GLN A 36 -10.09 21.95 -17.97
C GLN A 36 -11.07 21.00 -17.25
N GLU A 37 -12.17 20.61 -17.88
CA GLU A 37 -13.11 19.61 -17.34
C GLU A 37 -12.45 18.24 -17.07
N PHE A 38 -11.58 17.78 -17.98
CA PHE A 38 -10.80 16.57 -17.77
C PHE A 38 -9.83 16.72 -16.60
N GLN A 39 -9.17 17.88 -16.48
CA GLN A 39 -8.24 18.18 -15.39
C GLN A 39 -8.96 18.16 -14.03
N GLU A 40 -10.14 18.80 -13.93
CA GLU A 40 -10.98 18.76 -12.72
C GLU A 40 -11.41 17.33 -12.38
N THR A 41 -11.82 16.56 -13.40
CA THR A 41 -12.19 15.15 -13.20
C THR A 41 -11.00 14.35 -12.69
N LEU A 42 -9.80 14.57 -13.24
CA LEU A 42 -8.59 13.88 -12.81
C LEU A 42 -8.23 14.24 -11.36
N ILE A 43 -8.33 15.51 -10.96
CA ILE A 43 -8.15 15.97 -9.57
C ILE A 43 -9.16 15.27 -8.65
N GLY A 44 -10.44 15.26 -9.04
CA GLY A 44 -11.53 14.56 -8.34
C GLY A 44 -11.29 13.05 -8.16
N ARG A 45 -10.63 12.42 -9.14
CA ARG A 45 -10.30 10.99 -9.11
C ARG A 45 -8.98 10.66 -8.43
N THR A 46 -8.18 11.66 -8.04
CA THR A 46 -6.84 11.47 -7.45
C THR A 46 -6.76 12.12 -6.08
N ILE A 47 -6.29 13.37 -5.99
CA ILE A 47 -6.02 14.06 -4.72
C ILE A 47 -7.29 14.35 -3.91
N LEU A 48 -8.45 14.46 -4.57
CA LEU A 48 -9.75 14.62 -3.92
C LEU A 48 -10.57 13.32 -3.87
N HIS A 49 -9.96 12.19 -4.26
CA HIS A 49 -10.63 10.89 -4.18
C HIS A 49 -11.03 10.62 -2.73
N PRO A 50 -12.24 10.09 -2.43
CA PRO A 50 -12.68 9.86 -1.05
C PRO A 50 -11.68 9.07 -0.20
N THR A 51 -11.07 8.03 -0.78
CA THR A 51 -9.99 7.27 -0.14
C THR A 51 -8.74 8.11 0.12
N ALA A 52 -8.30 8.96 -0.82
CA ALA A 52 -7.13 9.82 -0.62
C ALA A 52 -7.40 10.94 0.40
N VAL A 53 -8.66 11.35 0.58
CA VAL A 53 -9.04 12.30 1.63
C VAL A 53 -9.06 11.62 3.00
N ALA A 54 -9.62 10.42 3.10
CA ALA A 54 -9.68 9.67 4.36
C ALA A 54 -8.32 9.09 4.77
N TYR A 55 -7.52 8.66 3.79
CA TYR A 55 -6.23 8.01 3.95
C TYR A 55 -5.23 8.68 3.00
N PRO A 56 -4.65 9.82 3.42
CA PRO A 56 -3.84 10.65 2.54
C PRO A 56 -2.51 10.00 2.14
N PRO A 57 -2.18 10.00 0.82
CA PRO A 57 -0.82 9.78 0.37
C PRO A 57 0.13 10.82 0.98
N ARG A 58 1.43 10.52 0.96
CA ARG A 58 2.45 11.45 1.50
C ARG A 58 2.38 12.81 0.79
N PRO A 59 2.54 13.94 1.51
CA PRO A 59 2.54 15.27 0.92
C PRO A 59 3.53 15.41 -0.25
N ALA A 60 4.75 14.88 -0.09
CA ALA A 60 5.76 14.86 -1.15
C ALA A 60 5.31 14.14 -2.43
N TYR A 61 4.59 13.01 -2.29
CA TYR A 61 4.05 12.29 -3.43
C TYR A 61 2.99 13.11 -4.16
N ILE A 62 2.06 13.72 -3.41
CA ILE A 62 1.03 14.61 -3.97
C ILE A 62 1.66 15.81 -4.70
N ARG A 63 2.65 16.48 -4.08
CA ARG A 63 3.40 17.57 -4.73
C ARG A 63 4.03 17.12 -6.04
N ASN A 64 4.71 15.98 -6.04
CA ASN A 64 5.39 15.46 -7.22
C ASN A 64 4.41 15.09 -8.33
N PHE A 65 3.25 14.53 -7.99
CA PHE A 65 2.18 14.25 -8.93
C PHE A 65 1.62 15.52 -9.56
N LEU A 66 1.29 16.53 -8.76
CA LEU A 66 0.75 17.81 -9.25
C LEU A 66 1.76 18.55 -10.12
N LYS A 67 3.02 18.64 -9.69
CA LYS A 67 4.12 19.23 -10.47
C LYS A 67 4.29 18.52 -11.81
N PHE A 68 4.23 17.19 -11.81
CA PHE A 68 4.31 16.40 -13.04
C PHE A 68 3.15 16.68 -13.98
N LEU A 69 1.91 16.75 -13.47
CA LEU A 69 0.73 17.02 -14.27
C LEU A 69 0.80 18.42 -14.91
N ILE A 70 1.17 19.44 -14.14
CA ILE A 70 1.38 20.82 -14.62
C ILE A 70 2.39 20.81 -15.78
N ASN A 71 3.59 20.28 -15.55
CA ASN A 71 4.64 20.23 -16.59
C ASN A 71 4.15 19.50 -17.86
N LYS A 72 3.36 18.43 -17.70
CA LYS A 72 2.83 17.65 -18.83
C LYS A 72 1.82 18.44 -19.67
N LEU A 73 1.00 19.26 -19.04
CA LEU A 73 0.04 20.13 -19.72
C LEU A 73 0.76 21.27 -20.44
N GLU A 74 1.79 21.86 -19.81
CA GLU A 74 2.67 22.87 -20.43
C GLU A 74 3.38 22.31 -21.67
N GLU A 75 3.97 21.11 -21.57
CA GLU A 75 4.62 20.40 -22.69
C GLU A 75 3.67 20.19 -23.89
N LYS A 76 2.39 19.96 -23.61
CA LYS A 76 1.35 19.75 -24.64
C LYS A 76 0.71 21.06 -25.11
N ASN A 77 1.15 22.22 -24.60
CA ASN A 77 0.59 23.54 -24.87
C ASN A 77 -0.92 23.62 -24.61
N VAL A 78 -1.36 23.01 -23.50
CA VAL A 78 -2.76 22.97 -23.05
C VAL A 78 -2.96 23.98 -21.93
N GLU A 79 -4.08 24.69 -21.95
CA GLU A 79 -4.47 25.60 -20.86
C GLU A 79 -4.70 24.83 -19.55
N ILE A 80 -4.12 25.34 -18.46
CA ILE A 80 -4.13 24.68 -17.15
C ILE A 80 -5.24 25.28 -16.29
N SER A 81 -6.02 24.43 -15.62
CA SER A 81 -7.06 24.90 -14.70
C SER A 81 -6.47 25.59 -13.47
N ASP A 82 -7.12 26.67 -13.03
CA ASP A 82 -6.72 27.42 -11.82
C ASP A 82 -6.70 26.51 -10.58
N SER A 83 -7.62 25.55 -10.50
CA SER A 83 -7.71 24.57 -9.41
C SER A 83 -6.41 23.78 -9.22
N LEU A 84 -5.72 23.46 -10.31
CA LEU A 84 -4.48 22.67 -10.27
C LEU A 84 -3.36 23.48 -9.62
N TYR A 85 -3.25 24.77 -9.96
CA TYR A 85 -2.30 25.68 -9.31
C TYR A 85 -2.63 25.93 -7.85
N VAL A 86 -3.92 26.08 -7.51
CA VAL A 86 -4.37 26.22 -6.12
C VAL A 86 -3.93 25.02 -5.29
N HIS A 87 -4.26 23.80 -5.73
CA HIS A 87 -3.86 22.59 -5.03
C HIS A 87 -2.35 22.41 -4.96
N PHE A 88 -1.61 22.79 -6.00
CA PHE A 88 -0.15 22.73 -5.97
C PHE A 88 0.45 23.71 -4.95
N ALA A 89 -0.04 24.96 -4.94
CA ALA A 89 0.40 25.98 -4.00
C ALA A 89 0.10 25.60 -2.54
N GLU A 90 -1.07 25.05 -2.25
CA GLU A 90 -1.43 24.53 -0.92
C GLU A 90 -0.44 23.48 -0.42
N LYS A 91 0.08 22.63 -1.31
CA LYS A 91 1.03 21.58 -0.94
C LYS A 91 2.46 22.06 -0.80
N LEU A 92 2.83 23.19 -1.39
CA LEU A 92 4.16 23.82 -1.23
C LEU A 92 4.36 24.45 0.16
N GLY A 93 3.29 24.82 0.86
CA GLY A 93 3.37 25.45 2.18
C GLY A 93 3.78 24.52 3.34
N GLY A 94 3.99 23.23 3.08
CA GLY A 94 4.43 22.26 4.08
C GLY A 94 5.95 22.33 4.33
N VAL A 95 6.37 22.14 5.59
CA VAL A 95 7.79 22.04 5.96
C VAL A 95 8.43 20.85 5.22
N ASN A 96 9.59 21.05 4.60
CA ASN A 96 10.32 20.04 3.82
C ASN A 96 10.83 18.82 4.64
N SER A 97 10.41 18.65 5.89
CA SER A 97 10.79 17.51 6.76
C SER A 97 9.89 16.29 6.52
N ASP A 98 9.58 15.98 5.26
CA ASP A 98 8.66 14.90 4.88
C ASP A 98 9.32 13.50 4.91
N GLU A 99 10.64 13.42 5.16
CA GLU A 99 11.41 12.18 4.98
C GLU A 99 11.01 11.05 5.97
N ASP A 100 10.44 11.40 7.12
CA ASP A 100 10.04 10.43 8.17
C ASP A 100 8.52 10.33 8.39
N ILE A 101 7.70 11.00 7.57
CA ILE A 101 6.25 10.98 7.75
C ILE A 101 5.63 9.81 6.97
N PRO A 102 4.91 8.89 7.64
CA PRO A 102 4.23 7.82 6.93
C PRO A 102 3.09 8.39 6.07
N GLY A 103 2.73 7.66 5.02
CA GLY A 103 1.56 7.97 4.22
C GLY A 103 0.78 6.72 3.90
N PHE A 104 -0.43 6.91 3.39
CA PHE A 104 -1.28 5.79 3.03
C PHE A 104 -1.07 5.37 1.58
N VAL A 105 -1.03 4.06 1.38
CA VAL A 105 -0.99 3.40 0.08
C VAL A 105 -2.20 2.49 0.00
N THR A 106 -2.96 2.58 -1.10
CA THR A 106 -4.14 1.75 -1.32
C THR A 106 -3.95 0.86 -2.54
N TYR A 107 -3.88 -0.44 -2.29
CA TYR A 107 -3.81 -1.49 -3.30
C TYR A 107 -5.21 -1.92 -3.71
N THR A 108 -5.49 -1.95 -5.02
CA THR A 108 -6.73 -2.53 -5.54
C THR A 108 -6.50 -4.00 -5.85
N ILE A 109 -7.21 -4.87 -5.14
CA ILE A 109 -7.05 -6.33 -5.24
C ILE A 109 -7.96 -6.90 -6.31
N ASP A 110 -9.22 -6.48 -6.31
CA ASP A 110 -10.21 -6.82 -7.31
C ASP A 110 -11.25 -5.68 -7.45
N ALA A 111 -12.33 -5.91 -8.20
CA ALA A 111 -13.34 -4.89 -8.45
C ALA A 111 -14.08 -4.37 -7.19
N ARG A 112 -13.99 -5.07 -6.05
CA ARG A 112 -14.70 -4.76 -4.81
C ARG A 112 -13.78 -4.66 -3.59
N THR A 113 -12.55 -5.17 -3.70
CA THR A 113 -11.63 -5.28 -2.57
C THR A 113 -10.44 -4.36 -2.77
N THR A 114 -10.21 -3.47 -1.80
CA THR A 114 -8.98 -2.69 -1.67
C THR A 114 -8.31 -2.99 -0.34
N VAL A 115 -7.01 -2.74 -0.25
CA VAL A 115 -6.23 -2.81 0.99
C VAL A 115 -5.50 -1.49 1.16
N THR A 116 -5.75 -0.78 2.26
CA THR A 116 -5.14 0.52 2.54
C THR A 116 -4.19 0.39 3.72
N LEU A 117 -2.90 0.68 3.50
CA LEU A 117 -1.85 0.54 4.49
C LEU A 117 -1.19 1.89 4.76
N LYS A 118 -0.92 2.18 6.02
CA LYS A 118 0.04 3.20 6.43
C LYS A 118 1.44 2.59 6.32
N GLU A 119 2.28 3.25 5.54
CA GLU A 119 3.63 2.78 5.24
C GLU A 119 4.63 3.92 5.37
N TYR A 120 5.90 3.59 5.55
CA TYR A 120 7.03 4.51 5.45
C TYR A 120 7.80 4.33 4.14
N THR A 121 8.56 5.35 3.72
CA THR A 121 9.38 5.33 2.49
C THR A 121 10.76 4.75 2.71
N ALA A 122 11.38 5.02 3.87
CA ALA A 122 12.74 4.59 4.09
C ALA A 122 12.79 3.07 4.31
N PHE A 123 13.82 2.47 3.71
CA PHE A 123 14.07 1.03 3.77
C PHE A 123 14.31 0.53 5.19
N VAL A 124 14.91 1.37 6.04
CA VAL A 124 15.15 1.09 7.46
C VAL A 124 14.74 2.30 8.27
N ILE A 125 13.81 2.12 9.21
CA ILE A 125 13.36 3.15 10.15
C ILE A 125 13.27 2.52 11.53
N GLY A 126 13.80 3.21 12.54
CA GLY A 126 13.74 2.70 13.92
C GLY A 126 14.41 1.33 14.10
N GLY A 127 15.36 0.97 13.25
CA GLY A 127 16.06 -0.32 13.28
C GLY A 127 15.34 -1.49 12.61
N THR A 128 14.24 -1.25 11.89
CA THR A 128 13.47 -2.31 11.21
C THR A 128 13.20 -1.98 9.73
N THR A 129 13.01 -3.02 8.93
CA THR A 129 12.58 -2.97 7.52
C THR A 129 11.07 -3.22 7.35
N GLY A 130 10.36 -3.57 8.43
CA GLY A 130 8.97 -4.05 8.38
C GLY A 130 7.89 -2.97 8.23
N LEU A 131 8.27 -1.69 8.23
CA LEU A 131 7.34 -0.54 8.17
C LEU A 131 6.98 -0.09 6.74
N THR A 132 7.34 -0.87 5.74
CA THR A 132 7.04 -0.61 4.32
C THR A 132 6.64 -1.91 3.62
N THR A 133 5.87 -1.81 2.53
CA THR A 133 5.49 -2.98 1.75
C THR A 133 6.60 -3.36 0.78
N TRP A 134 7.12 -4.57 0.95
CA TRP A 134 8.11 -5.17 0.05
C TRP A 134 7.48 -5.82 -1.18
N GLN A 135 8.23 -5.86 -2.29
CA GLN A 135 7.76 -6.42 -3.56
C GLN A 135 7.40 -7.91 -3.43
N ALA A 136 8.13 -8.68 -2.62
CA ALA A 136 7.82 -10.08 -2.36
C ALA A 136 6.44 -10.27 -1.73
N SER A 137 6.00 -9.35 -0.86
CA SER A 137 4.66 -9.41 -0.24
C SER A 137 3.56 -9.15 -1.27
N LYS A 138 3.82 -8.32 -2.29
CA LYS A 138 2.90 -8.12 -3.42
C LYS A 138 2.75 -9.41 -4.24
N PHE A 139 3.86 -10.05 -4.59
CA PHE A 139 3.84 -11.33 -5.32
C PHE A 139 3.20 -12.46 -4.52
N LEU A 140 3.50 -12.55 -3.21
CA LEU A 140 2.87 -13.55 -2.34
C LEU A 140 1.36 -13.30 -2.22
N SER A 141 0.93 -12.04 -2.12
CA SER A 141 -0.48 -11.66 -2.13
C SER A 141 -1.18 -12.11 -3.43
N GLU A 142 -0.56 -11.88 -4.59
CA GLU A 142 -1.06 -12.35 -5.88
C GLU A 142 -1.16 -13.88 -5.93
N TRP A 143 -0.12 -14.57 -5.49
CA TRP A 143 -0.11 -16.03 -5.43
C TRP A 143 -1.24 -16.56 -4.53
N CYS A 144 -1.46 -15.96 -3.36
CA CYS A 144 -2.56 -16.32 -2.46
C CYS A 144 -3.94 -16.13 -3.12
N LEU A 145 -4.11 -15.08 -3.92
CA LEU A 145 -5.35 -14.84 -4.68
C LEU A 145 -5.57 -15.90 -5.77
N GLU A 146 -4.52 -16.36 -6.42
CA GLU A 146 -4.62 -17.43 -7.41
C GLU A 146 -4.85 -18.79 -6.74
N ASN A 147 -4.39 -18.95 -5.50
CA ASN A 147 -4.40 -20.22 -4.75
C ASN A 147 -5.35 -20.22 -3.53
N ARG A 148 -6.43 -19.43 -3.58
CA ARG A 148 -7.42 -19.30 -2.46
C ARG A 148 -7.90 -20.64 -1.89
N HIS A 149 -8.02 -21.65 -2.74
CA HIS A 149 -8.47 -22.99 -2.36
C HIS A 149 -7.53 -23.69 -1.37
N LEU A 150 -6.23 -23.36 -1.37
CA LEU A 150 -5.25 -23.88 -0.43
C LEU A 150 -5.35 -23.22 0.96
N LEU A 151 -5.88 -21.99 1.01
CA LEU A 151 -5.93 -21.15 2.21
C LEU A 151 -7.30 -21.16 2.90
N ARG A 152 -8.36 -21.48 2.16
CA ARG A 152 -9.73 -21.49 2.68
C ARG A 152 -9.89 -22.47 3.83
N GLY A 153 -10.40 -21.98 4.96
CA GLY A 153 -10.62 -22.78 6.16
C GLY A 153 -9.34 -23.30 6.82
N LYS A 154 -8.17 -22.72 6.52
CA LYS A 154 -6.89 -23.05 7.16
C LYS A 154 -6.57 -22.10 8.31
N ARG A 155 -5.84 -22.60 9.30
CA ARG A 155 -5.12 -21.78 10.28
C ARG A 155 -3.81 -21.35 9.65
N ILE A 156 -3.62 -20.05 9.47
CA ILE A 156 -2.46 -19.51 8.78
C ILE A 156 -1.59 -18.77 9.79
N LEU A 157 -0.29 -19.03 9.74
CA LEU A 157 0.73 -18.27 10.45
C LEU A 157 1.55 -17.49 9.42
N GLU A 158 1.74 -16.19 9.63
CA GLU A 158 2.64 -15.38 8.81
C GLU A 158 3.86 -14.97 9.62
N LEU A 159 5.05 -15.36 9.15
CA LEU A 159 6.34 -14.97 9.69
C LEU A 159 6.79 -13.67 9.02
N GLY A 160 7.24 -12.68 9.81
CA GLY A 160 7.73 -11.41 9.29
C GLY A 160 6.65 -10.67 8.49
N CYS A 161 5.46 -10.49 9.07
CA CYS A 161 4.29 -9.96 8.38
C CYS A 161 4.40 -8.47 7.97
N GLY A 162 5.34 -7.72 8.56
CA GLY A 162 5.53 -6.30 8.26
C GLY A 162 4.25 -5.48 8.49
N VAL A 163 3.97 -4.56 7.56
CA VAL A 163 2.72 -3.77 7.55
C VAL A 163 1.46 -4.57 7.25
N GLY A 164 1.57 -5.87 6.92
CA GLY A 164 0.44 -6.80 6.86
C GLY A 164 -0.25 -6.97 5.51
N LEU A 165 0.36 -6.54 4.40
CA LEU A 165 -0.28 -6.61 3.08
C LEU A 165 -0.81 -8.01 2.77
N THR A 166 0.06 -9.04 2.83
CA THR A 166 -0.31 -10.42 2.49
C THR A 166 -1.43 -10.93 3.37
N GLY A 167 -1.29 -10.86 4.69
CA GLY A 167 -2.33 -11.37 5.58
C GLY A 167 -3.65 -10.63 5.50
N ILE A 168 -3.65 -9.30 5.27
CA ILE A 168 -4.90 -8.56 5.05
C ILE A 168 -5.57 -9.01 3.75
N VAL A 169 -4.81 -9.20 2.66
CA VAL A 169 -5.34 -9.73 1.40
C VAL A 169 -5.95 -11.11 1.60
N VAL A 170 -5.25 -12.00 2.31
CA VAL A 170 -5.74 -13.36 2.60
C VAL A 170 -7.01 -13.32 3.44
N CYS A 171 -7.03 -12.53 4.52
CA CYS A 171 -8.21 -12.39 5.39
C CYS A 171 -9.44 -11.90 4.61
N LYS A 172 -9.27 -10.93 3.70
CA LYS A 172 -10.39 -10.35 2.94
C LYS A 172 -10.88 -11.24 1.80
N THR A 173 -10.04 -12.11 1.24
CA THR A 173 -10.35 -12.80 -0.03
C THR A 173 -10.36 -14.32 0.03
N CYS A 174 -9.62 -14.93 0.97
CA CYS A 174 -9.39 -16.38 1.01
C CYS A 174 -10.26 -17.11 2.04
N ARG A 175 -10.87 -16.39 3.00
CA ARG A 175 -11.67 -16.95 4.10
C ARG A 175 -10.91 -18.04 4.89
N PRO A 176 -9.75 -17.71 5.50
CA PRO A 176 -9.06 -18.63 6.39
C PRO A 176 -9.93 -18.95 7.63
N LEU A 177 -9.59 -20.03 8.34
CA LEU A 177 -10.19 -20.32 9.65
C LEU A 177 -9.67 -19.35 10.71
N SER A 178 -8.36 -19.10 10.71
CA SER A 178 -7.71 -18.08 11.54
C SER A 178 -6.43 -17.61 10.87
N TYR A 179 -5.98 -16.41 11.21
CA TYR A 179 -4.73 -15.84 10.75
C TYR A 179 -3.93 -15.28 11.92
N THR A 180 -2.69 -15.72 12.09
CA THR A 180 -1.77 -15.21 13.10
C THR A 180 -0.67 -14.44 12.39
N PHE A 181 -0.67 -13.13 12.57
CA PHE A 181 0.37 -12.23 12.09
C PHE A 181 1.50 -12.19 13.11
N THR A 182 2.75 -12.40 12.66
CA THR A 182 3.91 -12.32 13.55
C THR A 182 5.05 -11.49 12.98
N ASP A 183 5.73 -10.78 13.87
CA ASP A 183 6.94 -10.02 13.59
C ASP A 183 7.78 -9.93 14.88
N GLY A 184 9.08 -9.68 14.73
CA GLY A 184 10.01 -9.52 15.85
C GLY A 184 10.08 -8.10 16.41
N HIS A 185 9.49 -7.11 15.74
CA HIS A 185 9.57 -5.70 16.12
C HIS A 185 8.23 -5.12 16.58
N ASP A 186 8.17 -4.64 17.83
CA ASP A 186 6.94 -4.10 18.43
C ASP A 186 6.38 -2.89 17.66
N ALA A 187 7.25 -2.04 17.10
CA ALA A 187 6.83 -0.91 16.27
C ALA A 187 6.11 -1.36 14.99
N VAL A 188 6.54 -2.49 14.40
CA VAL A 188 5.89 -3.09 13.22
C VAL A 188 4.53 -3.64 13.60
N LEU A 189 4.44 -4.38 14.71
CA LEU A 189 3.19 -4.94 15.20
C LEU A 189 2.17 -3.86 15.56
N HIS A 190 2.62 -2.77 16.18
CA HIS A 190 1.75 -1.62 16.46
C HIS A 190 1.21 -0.99 15.16
N SER A 191 2.08 -0.77 14.17
CA SER A 191 1.64 -0.25 12.86
C SER A 191 0.69 -1.22 12.15
N LEU A 192 0.91 -2.53 12.28
CA LEU A 192 0.06 -3.57 11.72
C LEU A 192 -1.34 -3.52 12.35
N GLU A 193 -1.45 -3.40 13.67
CA GLU A 193 -2.76 -3.32 14.35
C GLU A 193 -3.60 -2.15 13.81
N GLU A 194 -2.98 -1.00 13.58
CA GLU A 194 -3.67 0.12 12.94
C GLU A 194 -4.13 -0.25 11.51
N ASN A 195 -3.25 -0.92 10.73
CA ASN A 195 -3.58 -1.41 9.38
C ASN A 195 -4.72 -2.42 9.36
N LEU A 196 -4.77 -3.37 10.30
CA LEU A 196 -5.88 -4.31 10.44
C LEU A 196 -7.20 -3.57 10.69
N LYS A 197 -7.17 -2.58 11.58
CA LYS A 197 -8.34 -1.75 11.90
C LYS A 197 -8.86 -0.97 10.70
N TRP A 198 -8.00 -0.29 9.94
CA TRP A 198 -8.41 0.45 8.74
C TRP A 198 -8.99 -0.45 7.64
N ASN A 199 -8.56 -1.72 7.61
CA ASN A 199 -9.05 -2.69 6.64
C ASN A 199 -10.25 -3.52 7.10
N GLY A 200 -10.74 -3.28 8.32
CA GLY A 200 -11.86 -4.03 8.91
C GLY A 200 -11.55 -5.51 9.17
N VAL A 201 -10.27 -5.85 9.34
CA VAL A 201 -9.85 -7.20 9.73
C VAL A 201 -9.98 -7.29 11.25
N THR A 202 -11.05 -7.94 11.71
CA THR A 202 -11.41 -8.02 13.13
C THR A 202 -10.71 -9.18 13.84
N GLU A 203 -10.43 -8.99 15.14
CA GLU A 203 -9.72 -9.92 16.02
C GLU A 203 -10.29 -11.34 16.09
N CYS A 204 -11.60 -11.53 15.87
CA CYS A 204 -12.23 -12.85 16.04
C CYS A 204 -11.67 -13.95 15.11
N HIS A 205 -10.92 -13.59 14.07
CA HIS A 205 -10.23 -14.53 13.18
C HIS A 205 -8.78 -14.11 12.86
N ALA A 206 -8.28 -13.05 13.48
CA ALA A 206 -6.96 -12.49 13.25
C ALA A 206 -6.27 -12.17 14.58
N ARG A 207 -5.07 -12.69 14.80
CA ARG A 207 -4.26 -12.42 16.00
C ARG A 207 -2.94 -11.79 15.58
N VAL A 208 -2.47 -10.82 16.37
CA VAL A 208 -1.14 -10.23 16.25
C VAL A 208 -0.30 -10.75 17.42
N GLU A 209 0.88 -11.30 17.14
CA GLU A 209 1.81 -11.79 18.16
C GLU A 209 3.25 -11.41 17.84
N THR A 210 4.02 -11.16 18.90
CA THR A 210 5.47 -11.06 18.78
C THR A 210 6.06 -12.45 18.61
N LEU A 211 6.86 -12.63 17.55
CA LEU A 211 7.69 -13.81 17.34
C LEU A 211 9.06 -13.36 16.85
N ARG A 212 10.04 -13.45 17.74
CA ARG A 212 11.46 -13.29 17.37
C ARG A 212 11.97 -14.64 16.90
N TRP A 213 12.60 -14.67 15.73
CA TRP A 213 13.19 -15.90 15.21
C TRP A 213 14.24 -16.42 16.19
N GLY A 214 14.28 -17.73 16.40
CA GLY A 214 15.03 -18.39 17.46
C GLY A 214 14.29 -18.54 18.80
N GLU A 215 13.15 -17.87 19.02
CA GLU A 215 12.36 -17.95 20.26
C GLU A 215 11.06 -18.76 20.09
N HIS A 216 11.11 -19.88 19.34
CA HIS A 216 9.94 -20.63 18.90
C HIS A 216 9.36 -21.61 19.94
N GLU A 217 10.16 -22.10 20.89
CA GLU A 217 9.73 -23.16 21.84
C GLU A 217 8.41 -22.80 22.56
N SER A 218 8.31 -21.57 23.05
CA SER A 218 7.09 -21.14 23.74
C SER A 218 5.93 -20.85 22.78
N PHE A 219 6.21 -20.55 21.51
CA PHE A 219 5.23 -20.17 20.52
C PHE A 219 4.53 -21.39 19.91
N GLU A 220 5.28 -22.47 19.64
CA GLU A 220 4.75 -23.72 19.08
C GLU A 220 3.66 -24.34 19.96
N GLU A 221 3.80 -24.25 21.28
CA GLU A 221 2.79 -24.74 22.22
C GLU A 221 1.47 -23.97 22.14
N ARG A 222 1.52 -22.71 21.68
CA ARG A 222 0.38 -21.78 21.66
C ARG A 222 -0.21 -21.57 20.28
N CYS A 223 0.48 -21.99 19.22
CA CYS A 223 0.08 -21.72 17.84
C CYS A 223 0.08 -23.01 17.00
N THR A 224 -1.07 -23.30 16.39
CA THR A 224 -1.21 -24.41 15.43
C THR A 224 -1.51 -23.84 14.06
N ALA A 225 -0.66 -24.14 13.08
CA ALA A 225 -0.80 -23.66 11.71
C ALA A 225 -0.94 -24.84 10.75
N ASP A 226 -1.86 -24.72 9.80
CA ASP A 226 -1.97 -25.63 8.65
C ASP A 226 -1.10 -25.14 7.47
N VAL A 227 -0.88 -23.82 7.41
CA VAL A 227 -0.07 -23.14 6.38
C VAL A 227 0.77 -22.07 7.06
N ILE A 228 2.05 -22.01 6.70
CA ILE A 228 2.96 -20.92 7.09
C ILE A 228 3.26 -20.08 5.84
N LEU A 229 3.10 -18.77 5.96
CA LEU A 229 3.43 -17.77 4.94
C LEU A 229 4.60 -16.93 5.42
N GLY A 230 5.36 -16.40 4.46
CA GLY A 230 6.48 -15.52 4.72
C GLY A 230 6.96 -14.89 3.42
N ALA A 231 7.16 -13.59 3.42
CA ALA A 231 7.64 -12.84 2.26
C ALA A 231 8.97 -12.17 2.61
N ASP A 232 9.99 -12.40 1.77
CA ASP A 232 11.31 -11.76 1.89
C ASP A 232 12.03 -11.99 3.24
N LEU A 233 11.93 -13.19 3.82
CA LEU A 233 12.53 -13.48 5.12
C LEU A 233 14.06 -13.69 5.07
N VAL A 234 14.60 -14.00 3.90
CA VAL A 234 16.01 -14.36 3.70
C VAL A 234 16.74 -13.19 3.03
N TYR A 235 17.02 -12.17 3.82
CA TYR A 235 17.75 -10.96 3.38
C TYR A 235 19.09 -10.77 4.09
N ASP A 236 19.25 -11.36 5.27
CA ASP A 236 20.46 -11.30 6.10
C ASP A 236 20.93 -12.73 6.43
N PRO A 237 22.16 -13.14 6.08
CA PRO A 237 22.67 -14.46 6.43
C PRO A 237 22.63 -14.79 7.94
N GLU A 238 22.69 -13.78 8.81
CA GLU A 238 22.69 -13.97 10.26
C GLU A 238 21.34 -14.44 10.80
N VAL A 239 20.23 -14.14 10.11
CA VAL A 239 18.88 -14.50 10.57
C VAL A 239 18.46 -15.90 10.13
N VAL A 240 19.10 -16.45 9.09
CA VAL A 240 18.73 -17.73 8.48
C VAL A 240 18.78 -18.91 9.44
N PRO A 241 19.78 -19.05 10.34
CA PRO A 241 19.81 -20.16 11.30
C PRO A 241 18.68 -20.10 12.34
N ALA A 242 18.14 -18.91 12.61
CA ALA A 242 17.12 -18.69 13.63
C ALA A 242 15.68 -18.76 13.09
N LEU A 243 15.51 -18.54 11.78
CA LEU A 243 14.25 -18.66 11.04
C LEU A 243 13.78 -20.12 10.95
#